data_AF-A0A840QEJ4-F1
#
_entry.id   AF-A0A840QEJ4-F1
#
_cell.length_a   1.000
_cell.length_b   1.000
_cell.length_c   1.000
_cell.angle_alpha   90.00
_cell.angle_beta   90.00
_cell.angle_gamma   90.00
#
_symmetry.space_group_name_H-M   'P 1'
#
loop_
_entity.id
_entity.type
_entity.pdbx_description
1 polymer ?
#
loop_
_entity_poly.entity_id
_entity_poly.type
_entity_poly.pdbx_seq_one_letter_code
_entity_poly.pdbx_strand_id
1 'polypeptide(L)'
;MSVRSRYLWFVGSWTLLVALLMIAVPVLLRARLPEPIAVEWASSGAPESSSTLRDFLFGKLVWWLAVAAVWSVFGIRGVLRRRGLAWAGAALGVFGSLMLGTVVLTAVANLDAPDFRHAADLTGQGWLLLGGPLAGWLGWRLGSNSARVAATD
;
A
#
# COMPACT_ATOMS: atom_id res chain seq x y z
N MET A 1 21.29 -13.30 -12.27
CA MET A 1 20.94 -12.50 -11.06
C MET A 1 20.71 -13.44 -9.89
N SER A 2 21.35 -13.18 -8.74
CA SER A 2 21.14 -13.99 -7.52
C SER A 2 19.73 -13.85 -6.96
N VAL A 3 19.27 -14.84 -6.19
CA VAL A 3 17.95 -14.84 -5.50
C VAL A 3 17.75 -13.55 -4.68
N ARG A 4 18.81 -13.12 -3.98
CA ARG A 4 18.82 -11.88 -3.20
C ARG A 4 18.62 -10.64 -4.08
N SER A 5 19.26 -10.60 -5.25
CA SER A 5 19.13 -9.48 -6.20
C SER A 5 17.71 -9.39 -6.79
N ARG A 6 17.08 -10.53 -7.13
CA ARG A 6 15.68 -10.55 -7.61
C ARG A 6 14.69 -10.10 -6.54
N TYR A 7 14.86 -10.57 -5.30
CA TYR A 7 14.02 -10.15 -4.17
C TYR A 7 14.15 -8.65 -3.92
N LEU A 8 15.38 -8.13 -3.83
CA LEU A 8 15.62 -6.70 -3.64
C LEU A 8 15.03 -5.84 -4.76
N TRP A 9 15.13 -6.30 -6.00
CA TRP A 9 14.54 -5.60 -7.14
C TRP A 9 13.02 -5.57 -7.03
N PHE A 10 12.38 -6.71 -6.72
CA PHE A 10 10.94 -6.77 -6.49
C PHE A 10 10.51 -5.83 -5.37
N VAL A 11 11.14 -5.92 -4.19
CA VAL A 11 10.78 -5.09 -3.04
C VAL A 11 10.99 -3.61 -3.35
N GLY A 12 12.13 -3.24 -3.95
CA GLY A 12 12.42 -1.87 -4.33
C GLY A 12 11.41 -1.31 -5.34
N SER A 13 11.19 -2.02 -6.45
CA SER A 13 10.26 -1.59 -7.50
C SER A 13 8.82 -1.53 -7.02
N TRP A 14 8.37 -2.51 -6.21
CA TRP A 14 7.03 -2.51 -5.65
C TRP A 14 6.84 -1.38 -4.63
N THR A 15 7.81 -1.18 -3.74
CA THR A 15 7.78 -0.09 -2.75
C THR A 15 7.68 1.27 -3.43
N LEU A 16 8.51 1.47 -4.46
CA LEU A 16 8.52 2.69 -5.24
C LEU A 16 7.21 2.90 -6.01
N LEU A 17 6.70 1.86 -6.67
CA LEU A 17 5.45 1.92 -7.41
C LEU A 17 4.28 2.32 -6.50
N VAL A 18 4.13 1.66 -5.35
CA VAL A 18 3.07 1.97 -4.39
C VAL A 18 3.19 3.41 -3.89
N ALA A 19 4.40 3.86 -3.53
CA ALA A 19 4.63 5.24 -3.08
C ALA A 19 4.29 6.27 -4.17
N LEU A 20 4.72 6.01 -5.42
CA LEU A 20 4.40 6.87 -6.56
C LEU A 20 2.89 6.96 -6.79
N LEU A 21 2.18 5.83 -6.73
CA LEU A 21 0.72 5.80 -6.90
C LEU A 21 -0.01 6.52 -5.77
N MET A 22 0.44 6.35 -4.52
CA MET A 22 -0.11 7.07 -3.37
C MET A 22 0.02 8.59 -3.50
N ILE A 23 1.07 9.08 -4.18
CA ILE A 23 1.26 10.52 -4.44
C ILE A 23 0.48 10.96 -5.68
N ALA A 24 0.64 10.23 -6.79
CA ALA A 24 0.13 10.63 -8.08
C ALA A 24 -1.39 10.74 -8.09
N VAL A 25 -2.10 9.77 -7.50
CA VAL A 25 -3.58 9.76 -7.52
C VAL A 25 -4.15 11.01 -6.82
N PRO A 26 -3.81 11.31 -5.56
CA PRO A 26 -4.40 12.47 -4.89
C PRO A 26 -3.91 13.81 -5.45
N VAL A 27 -2.67 13.87 -5.96
CA VAL A 27 -2.15 15.08 -6.61
C VAL A 27 -2.92 15.39 -7.90
N LEU A 28 -3.24 14.37 -8.71
CA LEU A 28 -4.05 14.54 -9.91
C LEU A 28 -5.49 14.98 -9.58
N LEU A 29 -6.02 14.54 -8.44
CA LEU A 29 -7.36 14.89 -7.97
C LEU A 29 -7.41 16.17 -7.13
N ARG A 30 -6.26 16.77 -6.79
CA ARG A 30 -6.14 17.88 -5.84
C ARG A 30 -7.09 19.05 -6.10
N ALA A 31 -7.34 19.39 -7.36
CA ALA A 31 -8.24 20.49 -7.73
C ALA A 31 -9.71 20.25 -7.34
N ARG A 32 -10.07 19.00 -7.04
CA ARG A 32 -11.41 18.55 -6.67
C ARG A 32 -11.51 18.10 -5.21
N LEU A 33 -10.44 18.23 -4.44
CA LEU A 33 -10.42 17.84 -3.04
C LEU A 33 -10.62 19.07 -2.16
N PRO A 34 -11.45 19.01 -1.11
CA PRO A 34 -11.51 20.04 -0.09
C PRO A 34 -10.18 20.12 0.67
N GLU A 35 -9.88 21.29 1.23
CA GLU A 35 -8.76 21.48 2.15
C GLU A 35 -9.32 22.05 3.47
N PRO A 36 -9.35 21.29 4.57
CA PRO A 36 -8.78 19.95 4.77
C PRO A 36 -9.63 18.79 4.20
N ILE A 37 -9.03 17.61 4.06
CA ILE A 37 -9.72 16.36 3.67
C ILE A 37 -10.13 15.54 4.90
N ALA A 38 -11.21 14.76 4.78
CA ALA A 38 -11.56 13.73 5.74
C ALA A 38 -10.59 12.55 5.65
N VAL A 39 -10.09 12.09 6.79
CA VAL A 39 -9.08 11.02 6.86
C VAL A 39 -9.47 9.84 7.75
N GLU A 40 -10.43 10.04 8.66
CA GLU A 40 -11.01 8.99 9.48
C GLU A 40 -12.53 9.11 9.48
N TRP A 41 -13.19 7.96 9.57
CA TRP A 41 -14.64 7.84 9.60
C TRP A 41 -15.03 7.03 10.81
N ALA A 42 -16.08 7.47 11.49
CA ALA A 42 -16.69 6.76 12.61
C ALA A 42 -17.29 5.43 12.14
N SER A 43 -17.65 4.56 13.10
CA SER A 43 -18.35 3.30 12.79
C SER A 43 -19.71 3.50 12.11
N SER A 44 -20.32 4.68 12.28
CA SER A 44 -21.54 5.09 11.56
C SER A 44 -21.31 5.37 10.07
N GLY A 45 -20.05 5.47 9.64
CA GLY A 45 -19.66 5.88 8.30
C GLY A 45 -19.28 7.35 8.19
N ALA A 46 -19.68 8.20 9.14
CA ALA A 46 -19.53 9.65 9.06
C ALA A 46 -18.07 10.12 9.25
N PRO A 47 -17.61 11.18 8.56
CA PRO A 47 -16.29 11.76 8.77
C PRO A 47 -16.07 12.22 10.21
N GLU A 48 -15.01 11.73 10.85
CA GLU A 48 -14.69 12.01 12.26
C GLU A 48 -13.52 12.99 12.40
N SER A 49 -12.48 12.83 11.58
CA SER A 49 -11.28 13.67 11.64
C SER A 49 -10.83 14.14 10.26
N SER A 50 -10.12 15.27 10.25
CA SER A 50 -9.62 15.93 9.03
C SER A 50 -8.13 16.17 9.10
N SER A 51 -7.46 16.16 7.95
CA SER A 51 -6.04 16.50 7.84
C SER A 51 -5.77 17.28 6.56
N THR A 52 -4.64 17.98 6.49
CA THR A 52 -4.18 18.53 5.22
C THR A 52 -3.82 17.38 4.27
N LEU A 53 -3.99 17.57 2.96
CA LEU A 53 -3.61 16.53 2.00
C LEU A 53 -2.13 16.16 2.13
N ARG A 54 -1.29 17.15 2.43
CA ARG A 54 0.15 16.95 2.64
C ARG A 54 0.46 16.07 3.84
N ASP A 55 -0.14 16.36 5.00
CA ASP A 55 0.17 15.63 6.24
C ASP A 55 -0.37 14.20 6.17
N PHE A 56 -1.56 14.02 5.59
CA PHE A 56 -2.11 12.70 5.30
C PHE A 56 -1.17 11.86 4.43
N LEU A 57 -0.74 12.40 3.29
CA LEU A 57 0.17 11.69 2.38
C LEU A 57 1.52 11.41 3.03
N PHE A 58 2.09 12.38 3.74
CA PHE A 58 3.34 12.20 4.44
C PHE A 58 3.25 11.08 5.49
N GLY A 59 2.22 11.09 6.32
CA GLY A 59 2.00 10.04 7.32
C GLY A 59 1.86 8.66 6.71
N LYS A 60 1.07 8.52 5.63
CA LYS A 60 0.88 7.24 4.93
C LYS A 60 2.16 6.76 4.25
N LEU A 61 2.95 7.65 3.66
CA LEU A 61 4.24 7.31 3.03
C LEU A 61 5.28 6.88 4.06
N VAL A 62 5.42 7.60 5.18
CA VAL A 62 6.32 7.22 6.27
C VAL A 62 5.95 5.84 6.80
N TRP A 63 4.66 5.59 7.00
CA TRP A 63 4.18 4.28 7.44
C TRP A 63 4.46 3.17 6.42
N TRP A 64 4.20 3.42 5.13
CA TRP A 64 4.51 2.47 4.06
C TRP A 64 6.01 2.13 4.02
N LEU A 65 6.87 3.13 4.10
CA LEU A 65 8.32 2.94 4.13
C LEU A 65 8.77 2.15 5.35
N ALA A 66 8.17 2.37 6.52
CA ALA A 66 8.44 1.59 7.72
C ALA A 66 8.08 0.10 7.53
N VAL A 67 6.89 -0.19 6.99
CA VAL A 67 6.45 -1.56 6.67
C VAL A 67 7.40 -2.20 5.65
N ALA A 68 7.73 -1.47 4.58
CA ALA A 68 8.63 -1.94 3.54
C ALA A 68 10.04 -2.25 4.10
N ALA A 69 10.56 -1.39 4.97
CA ALA A 69 11.87 -1.57 5.61
C ALA A 69 11.90 -2.81 6.49
N VAL A 70 10.88 -3.03 7.34
CA VAL A 70 10.79 -4.20 8.21
C VAL A 70 10.85 -5.49 7.38
N TRP A 71 9.99 -5.62 6.36
CA TRP A 71 9.97 -6.81 5.50
C TRP A 71 11.22 -6.95 4.61
N SER A 72 11.87 -5.84 4.25
CA SER A 72 13.16 -5.85 3.55
C SER A 72 14.28 -6.41 4.41
N VAL A 73 14.42 -5.96 5.66
CA VAL A 73 15.47 -6.42 6.60
C VAL A 73 15.38 -7.92 6.82
N PHE A 74 14.16 -8.42 7.00
CA PHE A 74 13.86 -9.83 7.14
C PHE A 74 14.34 -10.67 5.94
N GLY A 75 14.13 -10.19 4.72
CA GLY A 75 14.63 -10.85 3.51
C GLY A 75 16.16 -10.72 3.29
N ILE A 76 16.76 -9.58 3.67
CA ILE A 76 18.19 -9.29 3.46
C ILE A 76 19.09 -10.06 4.43
N ARG A 77 18.73 -10.11 5.71
CA ARG A 77 19.55 -10.76 6.75
C ARG A 77 19.57 -12.29 6.65
N GLY A 78 18.89 -12.88 5.66
CA GLY A 78 18.83 -14.32 5.47
C GLY A 78 18.07 -15.05 6.60
N VAL A 79 17.40 -14.31 7.47
CA VAL A 79 16.61 -14.84 8.60
C VAL A 79 15.47 -15.71 8.06
N LEU A 80 14.91 -15.34 6.92
CA LEU A 80 13.90 -16.13 6.25
C LEU A 80 14.53 -17.18 5.34
N ARG A 81 14.21 -18.45 5.63
CA ARG A 81 14.39 -19.56 4.69
C ARG A 81 13.70 -19.25 3.35
N ARG A 82 14.03 -19.99 2.29
CA ARG A 82 13.45 -19.81 0.93
C ARG A 82 11.91 -19.65 0.92
N ARG A 83 11.18 -20.44 1.72
CA ARG A 83 9.72 -20.31 1.88
C ARG A 83 9.29 -19.00 2.52
N GLY A 84 10.11 -18.44 3.41
CA GLY A 84 9.85 -17.16 4.06
C GLY A 84 9.94 -15.97 3.11
N LEU A 85 10.79 -16.00 2.09
CA LEU A 85 10.82 -14.95 1.06
C LEU A 85 9.49 -14.87 0.26
N ALA A 86 8.83 -16.01 0.04
CA ALA A 86 7.49 -16.04 -0.57
C ALA A 86 6.43 -15.40 0.34
N TRP A 87 6.51 -15.65 1.65
CA TRP A 87 5.62 -15.01 2.63
C TRP A 87 5.88 -13.52 2.80
N ALA A 88 7.14 -13.09 2.79
CA ALA A 88 7.50 -11.66 2.82
C ALA A 88 7.02 -10.93 1.56
N GLY A 89 7.18 -11.55 0.39
CA GLY A 89 6.64 -11.02 -0.87
C GLY A 89 5.11 -10.92 -0.85
N ALA A 90 4.42 -11.94 -0.34
CA ALA A 90 2.97 -11.91 -0.15
C ALA A 90 2.54 -10.79 0.81
N ALA A 91 3.20 -10.67 1.96
CA ALA A 91 2.92 -9.64 2.95
C ALA A 91 3.09 -8.23 2.35
N LEU A 92 4.19 -7.97 1.66
CA LEU A 92 4.44 -6.69 0.97
C LEU A 92 3.39 -6.39 -0.11
N GLY A 93 2.99 -7.40 -0.89
CA GLY A 93 1.93 -7.25 -1.89
C GLY A 93 0.60 -6.86 -1.27
N VAL A 94 0.20 -7.56 -0.20
CA VAL A 94 -1.03 -7.27 0.55
C VAL A 94 -0.98 -5.88 1.18
N PHE A 95 0.04 -5.60 2.00
CA PHE A 95 0.15 -4.33 2.73
C PHE A 95 0.26 -3.12 1.79
N GLY A 96 1.04 -3.24 0.70
CA GLY A 96 1.16 -2.16 -0.28
C GLY A 96 -0.17 -1.84 -0.95
N SER A 97 -0.94 -2.88 -1.30
CA SER A 97 -2.25 -2.71 -1.92
C SER A 97 -3.29 -2.15 -0.95
N LEU A 98 -3.26 -2.59 0.31
CA LEU A 98 -4.14 -2.04 1.36
C LEU A 98 -3.84 -0.56 1.59
N MET A 99 -2.57 -0.18 1.72
CA MET A 99 -2.18 1.23 1.91
C MET A 99 -2.56 2.11 0.72
N LEU A 100 -2.27 1.65 -0.50
CA LEU A 100 -2.68 2.35 -1.71
C LEU A 100 -4.21 2.47 -1.78
N GLY A 101 -4.91 1.37 -1.53
CA GLY A 101 -6.38 1.33 -1.48
C GLY A 101 -6.93 2.35 -0.49
N THR A 102 -6.40 2.43 0.72
CA THR A 102 -6.80 3.45 1.71
C THR A 102 -6.61 4.87 1.17
N VAL A 103 -5.45 5.18 0.57
CA VAL A 103 -5.20 6.53 0.03
C VAL A 103 -6.16 6.88 -1.11
N VAL A 104 -6.36 5.95 -2.05
CA VAL A 104 -7.27 6.15 -3.19
C VAL A 104 -8.72 6.29 -2.71
N LEU A 105 -9.14 5.44 -1.77
CA LEU A 105 -10.48 5.46 -1.19
C LEU A 105 -10.74 6.79 -0.48
N THR A 106 -9.79 7.24 0.35
CA THR A 106 -9.85 8.54 1.02
C THR A 106 -9.96 9.67 0.00
N ALA A 107 -9.14 9.67 -1.05
CA ALA A 107 -9.23 10.70 -2.09
C ALA A 107 -10.58 10.69 -2.80
N VAL A 108 -11.08 9.51 -3.19
CA VAL A 108 -12.37 9.36 -3.89
C VAL A 108 -13.55 9.77 -3.01
N ALA A 109 -13.54 9.42 -1.72
CA ALA A 109 -14.59 9.81 -0.79
C ALA A 109 -14.67 11.33 -0.58
N ASN A 110 -13.55 12.03 -0.76
CA ASN A 110 -13.47 13.48 -0.64
C ASN A 110 -13.69 14.21 -1.99
N LEU A 111 -13.91 13.50 -3.10
CA LEU A 111 -14.06 14.13 -4.41
C LEU A 111 -15.29 15.03 -4.46
N ASP A 112 -15.06 16.26 -4.92
CA ASP A 112 -16.08 17.29 -5.14
C ASP A 112 -16.91 17.61 -3.87
N ALA A 113 -16.41 17.23 -2.69
CA ALA A 113 -17.03 17.55 -1.41
C ALA A 113 -16.75 19.02 -1.05
N PRO A 114 -17.76 19.79 -0.60
CA PRO A 114 -17.58 21.21 -0.26
C PRO A 114 -16.78 21.42 1.03
N ASP A 115 -16.80 20.46 1.95
CA ASP A 115 -16.05 20.44 3.22
C ASP A 115 -15.83 18.97 3.62
N PHE A 116 -14.83 18.70 4.47
CA PHE A 116 -14.50 17.34 4.92
C PHE A 116 -15.70 16.61 5.56
N ARG A 117 -16.59 17.34 6.21
CA ARG A 117 -17.81 16.79 6.84
C ARG A 117 -18.82 16.21 5.84
N HIS A 118 -18.72 16.59 4.57
CA HIS A 118 -19.60 16.16 3.49
C HIS A 118 -18.92 15.12 2.59
N ALA A 119 -17.76 14.60 2.98
CA ALA A 119 -17.14 13.47 2.29
C ALA A 119 -18.10 12.26 2.32
N ALA A 120 -18.05 11.45 1.27
CA ALA A 120 -18.89 10.28 1.13
C ALA A 120 -18.68 9.28 2.27
N ASP A 121 -19.78 8.64 2.68
CA ASP A 121 -19.79 7.56 3.67
C ASP A 121 -19.03 6.34 3.11
N LEU A 122 -18.12 5.78 3.92
CA LEU A 122 -17.31 4.60 3.53
C LEU A 122 -17.95 3.26 3.92
N THR A 123 -19.16 3.29 4.47
CA THR A 123 -19.94 2.11 4.85
C THR A 123 -20.11 1.16 3.64
N GLY A 124 -19.52 -0.04 3.74
CA GLY A 124 -19.62 -1.07 2.69
C GLY A 124 -18.53 -1.04 1.60
N GLN A 125 -17.57 -0.11 1.64
CA GLN A 125 -16.49 -0.03 0.62
C GLN A 125 -15.29 -0.95 0.90
N GLY A 126 -15.40 -1.87 1.87
CA GLY A 126 -14.36 -2.85 2.20
C GLY A 126 -13.98 -3.77 1.03
N TRP A 127 -14.81 -3.86 -0.02
CA TRP A 127 -14.50 -4.61 -1.23
C TRP A 127 -13.30 -4.04 -2.02
N LEU A 128 -12.98 -2.75 -1.88
CA LEU A 128 -11.79 -2.16 -2.52
C LEU A 128 -10.47 -2.68 -1.93
N LEU A 129 -10.53 -3.32 -0.76
CA LEU A 129 -9.40 -4.04 -0.16
C LEU A 129 -9.20 -5.43 -0.78
N LEU A 130 -10.13 -5.91 -1.63
CA LEU A 130 -10.03 -7.21 -2.33
C LEU A 130 -8.95 -7.25 -3.41
N GLY A 131 -8.33 -6.10 -3.75
CA GLY A 131 -7.09 -6.07 -4.54
C GLY A 131 -5.89 -6.68 -3.79
N GLY A 132 -5.94 -6.69 -2.45
CA GLY A 132 -4.91 -7.25 -1.57
C GLY A 132 -4.61 -8.73 -1.86
N PRO A 133 -5.62 -9.62 -1.94
CA PRO A 133 -5.45 -11.02 -2.36
C PRO A 133 -4.71 -11.22 -3.69
N LEU A 134 -5.03 -10.44 -4.73
CA LEU A 134 -4.37 -10.56 -6.05
C LEU A 134 -2.91 -10.10 -5.99
N ALA A 135 -2.65 -8.97 -5.35
CA ALA A 135 -1.29 -8.48 -5.17
C ALA A 135 -0.45 -9.39 -4.24
N GLY A 136 -1.08 -9.95 -3.21
CA GLY A 136 -0.48 -10.95 -2.33
C GLY A 136 -0.13 -12.23 -3.08
N TRP A 137 -1.01 -12.70 -3.97
CA TRP A 137 -0.75 -13.84 -4.84
C TRP A 137 0.39 -13.56 -5.82
N LEU A 138 0.43 -12.37 -6.44
CA LEU A 138 1.54 -11.96 -7.30
C LEU A 138 2.86 -11.91 -6.54
N GLY A 139 2.88 -11.30 -5.35
CA GLY A 139 4.05 -11.27 -4.46
C GLY A 139 4.52 -12.66 -4.05
N TRP A 140 3.58 -13.56 -3.75
CA TRP A 140 3.87 -14.96 -3.44
C TRP A 140 4.48 -15.71 -4.63
N ARG A 141 3.95 -15.53 -5.86
CA ARG A 141 4.49 -16.15 -7.08
C ARG A 141 5.91 -15.67 -7.39
N LEU A 142 6.17 -14.37 -7.24
CA LEU A 142 7.50 -13.81 -7.49
C LEU A 142 8.52 -14.26 -6.44
N GLY A 143 8.11 -14.34 -5.17
CA GLY A 143 8.94 -14.88 -4.10
C GLY A 143 9.21 -16.39 -4.24
N SER A 144 8.23 -17.18 -4.68
CA SER A 144 8.38 -18.63 -4.89
C SER A 144 9.18 -19.00 -6.15
N ASN A 145 9.05 -18.24 -7.25
CA ASN A 145 9.89 -18.43 -8.44
C ASN A 145 11.36 -18.11 -8.18
N SER A 146 11.63 -17.18 -7.27
CA SER A 146 12.97 -16.90 -6.78
C SER A 146 13.59 -18.07 -5.98
N ALA A 147 12.77 -18.96 -5.40
CA ALA A 147 13.23 -20.13 -4.65
C ALA A 147 13.54 -21.37 -5.52
N ARG A 148 12.92 -21.48 -6.72
CA ARG A 148 13.05 -22.64 -7.63
C ARG A 148 14.32 -22.65 -8.48
N VAL A 149 14.79 -21.49 -8.96
CA VAL A 149 15.94 -21.39 -9.89
C VAL A 149 17.28 -21.81 -9.25
N ALA A 150 17.41 -21.73 -7.92
CA ALA A 150 18.63 -22.12 -7.21
C ALA A 150 18.60 -23.58 -6.69
N ALA A 151 17.72 -24.44 -7.22
CA ALA A 151 17.69 -25.88 -6.90
C ALA A 151 18.21 -26.74 -8.06
N THR A 152 18.54 -26.11 -9.19
CA THR A 152 19.08 -26.73 -10.41
C THR A 152 20.54 -26.34 -10.66
N ASP A 153 21.13 -25.55 -9.77
CA ASP A 153 22.57 -25.27 -9.65
C ASP A 153 23.11 -26.07 -8.46
#